data_AF-F0HR16-F1
#
_entry.id   AF-F0HR16-F1
#
_cell.length_a   1.000
_cell.length_b   1.000
_cell.length_c   1.000
_cell.angle_alpha   90.00
_cell.angle_beta   90.00
_cell.angle_gamma   90.00
#
_symmetry.space_group_name_H-M   'P 1'
#
loop_
_entity.id
_entity.type
_entity.pdbx_description
1 polymer ?
#
loop_
_entity_poly.entity_id
_entity_poly.type
_entity_poly.pdbx_seq_one_letter_code
_entity_poly.pdbx_strand_id
1 'polypeptide(L)'
;MDEGMGKPEAMAAFGIASRTPLDSWCRLYREGGADALRPKPKGRPKGSAAQSAPKTREQELEARVRRLEAENAYLKKVRALEAEKSRAGRSPK
;
A
#
# COMPACT_ATOMS: atom_id res chain seq x y z
N MET A 1 -19.33 33.19 31.98
CA MET A 1 -18.51 32.45 31.00
C MET A 1 -19.26 32.54 29.70
N ASP A 2 -18.64 33.13 28.67
CA ASP A 2 -19.24 33.48 27.36
C ASP A 2 -20.35 32.51 26.95
N GLU A 3 -21.59 32.98 26.97
CA GLU A 3 -22.69 32.27 26.34
C GLU A 3 -22.54 32.54 24.84
N GLY A 4 -21.63 31.79 24.22
CA GLY A 4 -21.37 31.88 22.80
C GLY A 4 -22.64 31.67 21.99
N MET A 5 -22.61 32.15 20.74
CA MET A 5 -23.66 32.04 19.74
C MET A 5 -24.43 30.70 19.83
N GLY A 6 -25.75 30.79 19.99
CA GLY A 6 -26.61 29.61 20.06
C GLY A 6 -26.51 28.77 18.79
N LYS A 7 -26.72 27.45 18.88
CA LYS A 7 -26.63 26.56 17.69
C LYS A 7 -27.46 27.03 16.49
N PRO A 8 -28.72 27.49 16.64
CA PRO A 8 -29.51 27.99 15.52
C PRO A 8 -28.92 29.25 14.89
N GLU A 9 -28.39 30.15 15.73
CA GLU A 9 -27.76 31.39 15.31
C GLU A 9 -26.45 31.11 14.55
N ALA A 10 -25.64 30.15 15.02
CA ALA A 10 -24.45 29.68 14.33
C ALA A 10 -24.79 29.02 12.99
N MET A 11 -25.87 28.23 12.94
CA MET A 11 -26.32 27.65 11.68
C MET A 11 -26.70 28.72 10.66
N ALA A 12 -27.40 29.77 11.08
CA ALA A 12 -27.77 30.89 10.23
C ALA A 12 -26.55 31.70 9.78
N ALA A 13 -25.64 32.04 10.71
CA ALA A 13 -24.46 32.85 10.43
C ALA A 13 -23.45 32.14 9.50
N PHE A 14 -23.28 30.83 9.66
CA PHE A 14 -22.29 30.03 8.93
C PHE A 14 -22.89 29.18 7.81
N GLY A 15 -24.17 29.35 7.49
CA GLY A 15 -24.84 28.63 6.40
C GLY A 15 -24.87 27.11 6.59
N ILE A 16 -24.94 26.62 7.83
CA ILE A 16 -24.94 25.19 8.13
C ILE A 16 -26.36 24.66 7.95
N ALA A 17 -26.54 23.80 6.94
CA ALA A 17 -27.86 23.30 6.55
C ALA A 17 -28.56 22.41 7.61
N SER A 18 -27.81 21.80 8.53
CA SER A 18 -28.40 20.93 9.56
C SER A 18 -27.59 20.90 10.86
N ARG A 19 -28.26 20.52 11.95
CA ARG A 19 -27.69 20.48 13.29
C ARG A 19 -26.74 19.30 13.51
N THR A 20 -26.94 18.18 12.81
CA THR A 20 -26.13 16.96 12.93
C THR A 20 -24.62 17.18 12.71
N PRO A 21 -24.16 17.81 11.60
CA PRO A 21 -22.74 18.10 11.41
C PRO A 21 -22.21 19.10 12.45
N LEU A 22 -23.01 20.11 12.83
CA LEU A 22 -22.63 21.07 13.86
C LEU A 22 -22.39 20.39 15.23
N ASP A 23 -23.30 19.51 15.65
CA ASP A 23 -23.16 18.77 16.90
C ASP A 23 -21.95 17.82 16.87
N SER A 24 -21.69 17.18 15.73
CA SER A 24 -20.49 16.35 15.53
C SER A 24 -19.20 17.18 15.63
N TRP A 25 -19.15 18.34 14.99
CA TRP A 25 -17.98 19.23 15.07
C TRP A 25 -17.76 19.77 16.48
N CYS A 26 -18.82 20.20 17.17
CA CYS A 26 -18.72 20.62 18.57
C CYS A 26 -18.15 19.51 19.47
N ARG A 27 -18.58 18.26 19.26
CA ARG A 27 -18.06 17.11 20.01
C ARG A 27 -16.58 16.87 19.69
N LEU A 28 -16.21 16.76 18.41
CA LEU A 28 -14.82 16.54 17.99
C LEU A 28 -13.89 17.63 18.50
N TYR A 29 -14.33 18.89 18.45
CA TYR A 29 -13.56 20.02 18.95
C TYR A 29 -13.33 19.97 20.47
N ARG A 30 -14.33 19.54 21.25
CA ARG A 30 -14.15 19.35 22.71
C ARG A 30 -13.19 18.21 23.03
N GLU A 31 -13.18 17.16 22.20
CA GLU A 31 -12.35 15.97 22.41
C GLU A 31 -10.89 16.17 21.96
N GLY A 32 -10.64 16.89 20.87
CA GLY A 32 -9.31 17.01 20.27
C GLY A 32 -8.98 18.36 19.63
N GLY A 33 -9.72 19.41 19.99
CA GLY A 33 -9.48 20.77 19.52
C GLY A 33 -9.61 20.94 18.00
N ALA A 34 -8.91 21.93 17.47
CA ALA A 34 -8.91 22.23 16.04
C ALA A 34 -8.35 21.08 15.19
N ASP A 35 -7.37 20.32 15.69
CA ASP A 35 -6.76 19.21 14.97
C ASP A 35 -7.77 18.09 14.68
N ALA A 36 -8.76 17.86 15.54
CA ALA A 36 -9.79 16.86 15.34
C ALA A 36 -10.75 17.17 14.18
N LEU A 37 -10.83 18.44 13.75
CA LEU A 37 -11.63 18.89 12.61
C LEU A 37 -10.85 18.84 11.29
N ARG A 38 -9.56 18.52 11.32
CA ARG A 38 -8.75 18.41 10.09
C ARG A 38 -9.26 17.26 9.22
N PRO A 39 -9.26 17.43 7.89
CA PRO A 39 -9.68 16.37 6.98
C PRO A 39 -8.77 15.15 7.14
N LYS A 40 -9.37 13.99 7.43
CA LYS A 40 -8.65 12.72 7.48
C LYS A 40 -8.31 12.25 6.07
N PRO A 41 -7.16 11.59 5.86
CA PRO A 41 -6.80 11.05 4.56
C PRO A 41 -7.92 10.14 4.05
N LYS A 42 -8.38 10.41 2.82
CA LYS A 42 -9.43 9.62 2.17
C LYS A 42 -8.89 8.23 1.87
N GLY A 43 -9.59 7.19 2.33
CA GLY A 43 -9.27 5.80 2.02
C GLY A 43 -9.06 4.94 3.26
N ARG A 44 -8.72 3.68 3.01
CA ARG A 44 -8.48 2.67 4.05
C ARG A 44 -7.17 3.00 4.79
N PRO A 45 -7.13 3.00 6.13
CA PRO A 45 -5.87 3.22 6.85
C PRO A 45 -4.82 2.19 6.41
N LYS A 46 -3.63 2.70 6.04
CA LYS A 46 -2.43 1.88 5.76
C LYS A 46 -2.17 1.01 6.99
N GLY A 47 -2.48 -0.27 6.91
CA GLY A 47 -2.36 -1.20 8.03
C GLY A 47 -3.54 -2.15 8.17
N SER A 48 -4.67 -1.87 7.51
CA SER A 48 -5.77 -2.83 7.42
C SER A 48 -5.71 -3.72 6.18
N ALA A 49 -4.75 -3.50 5.26
CA ALA A 49 -4.29 -4.60 4.43
C ALA A 49 -3.64 -5.59 5.40
N ALA A 50 -4.28 -6.76 5.60
CA ALA A 50 -3.73 -7.84 6.39
C ALA A 50 -2.26 -7.98 6.03
N GLN A 51 -1.37 -7.80 7.01
CA GLN A 51 0.04 -8.12 6.80
C GLN A 51 0.04 -9.57 6.31
N SER A 52 0.42 -9.79 5.06
CA SER A 52 0.50 -11.14 4.50
C SER A 52 1.34 -11.95 5.46
N ALA A 53 0.81 -13.09 5.92
CA ALA A 53 1.50 -13.94 6.86
C ALA A 53 2.96 -14.15 6.42
N PRO A 54 3.93 -14.20 7.36
CA PRO A 54 5.31 -14.47 7.02
C PRO A 54 5.39 -15.75 6.17
N LYS A 55 6.25 -15.75 5.15
CA LYS A 55 6.39 -16.88 4.23
C LYS A 55 6.72 -18.13 5.04
N THR A 56 6.09 -19.24 4.71
CA THR A 56 6.46 -20.53 5.29
C THR A 56 7.83 -20.96 4.73
N ARG A 57 8.51 -21.85 5.46
CA ARG A 57 9.78 -22.43 5.00
C ARG A 57 9.68 -23.04 3.60
N GLU A 58 8.55 -23.68 3.31
CA GLU A 58 8.26 -24.31 2.01
C GLU A 58 8.20 -23.27 0.89
N GLN A 59 7.51 -22.14 1.11
CA GLN A 59 7.40 -21.06 0.13
C GLN A 59 8.76 -20.41 -0.19
N GLU A 60 9.62 -20.28 0.82
CA GLU A 60 10.99 -19.80 0.61
C GLU A 60 11.82 -20.78 -0.23
N LEU A 61 11.69 -22.08 0.04
CA LEU A 61 12.37 -23.12 -0.73
C LEU A 61 11.89 -23.14 -2.17
N GLU A 62 10.59 -23.05 -2.42
CA GLU A 62 10.04 -22.96 -3.79
C GLU A 62 10.58 -21.74 -4.55
N ALA A 63 10.65 -20.58 -3.89
CA ALA A 63 11.20 -19.38 -4.51
C ALA A 63 12.69 -19.56 -4.86
N ARG A 64 13.45 -20.23 -3.98
CA ARG A 64 14.87 -20.55 -4.22
C ARG A 64 15.03 -21.56 -5.35
N VAL A 65 14.19 -22.60 -5.42
CA VAL A 65 14.20 -23.59 -6.49
C VAL A 65 13.93 -22.91 -7.83
N ARG A 66 12.88 -22.09 -7.93
CA ARG A 66 12.57 -21.34 -9.17
C ARG A 66 13.73 -20.47 -9.64
N ARG A 67 14.40 -19.78 -8.71
CA ARG A 67 15.59 -18.98 -9.02
C ARG A 67 16.72 -19.86 -9.56
N LEU A 68 17.02 -20.97 -8.89
CA LEU A 68 18.09 -21.89 -9.29
C LEU A 68 17.80 -22.58 -10.62
N GLU A 69 16.53 -22.87 -10.92
CA GLU A 69 16.11 -23.42 -12.21
C GLU A 69 16.34 -22.41 -13.34
N ALA A 70 16.01 -21.13 -13.12
CA ALA A 70 16.27 -20.07 -14.09
C ALA A 70 17.78 -19.88 -14.33
N GLU A 71 18.60 -19.84 -13.28
CA GLU A 71 20.06 -19.76 -13.37
C GLU A 71 20.63 -20.96 -14.15
N ASN A 72 20.18 -22.18 -13.85
CA ASN A 72 20.60 -23.38 -14.57
C ASN A 72 20.17 -23.38 -16.04
N ALA A 73 18.95 -22.95 -16.34
CA ALA A 73 18.46 -22.86 -17.71
C ALA A 73 19.31 -21.90 -18.55
N TYR A 74 19.68 -20.74 -17.99
CA TYR A 74 20.59 -19.80 -18.62
C TYR A 74 21.96 -20.42 -18.90
N LEU A 75 22.59 -21.05 -17.89
CA LEU A 75 23.90 -21.69 -18.06
C LEU A 75 23.88 -22.81 -19.10
N LYS A 76 22.81 -23.61 -19.14
CA LYS A 76 22.61 -24.64 -20.18
C LYS A 76 22.56 -24.02 -21.57
N LYS A 77 21.86 -22.88 -21.73
CA LYS A 77 21.78 -22.19 -23.02
C LYS A 77 23.14 -21.64 -23.45
N VAL A 78 23.91 -21.04 -22.55
CA VAL A 78 25.27 -20.56 -22.85
C VAL A 78 26.16 -21.69 -23.32
N ARG A 79 26.20 -22.81 -22.57
CA ARG A 79 26.98 -24.00 -22.95
C ARG A 79 26.58 -24.56 -24.32
N ALA A 80 25.29 -24.57 -24.62
CA ALA A 80 24.80 -25.03 -25.92
C ALA A 80 25.32 -24.14 -27.07
N LEU A 81 25.32 -22.82 -26.90
CA LEU A 81 25.84 -21.87 -27.89
C LEU A 81 27.36 -22.01 -28.09
N GLU A 82 28.12 -22.22 -27.01
CA GLU A 82 29.57 -22.46 -27.09
C GLU A 82 29.89 -23.79 -27.80
N ALA A 83 29.12 -24.84 -27.50
CA ALA A 83 29.24 -26.13 -28.17
C ALA A 83 28.93 -26.03 -29.68
N GLU A 84 27.94 -25.22 -30.07
CA GLU A 84 27.62 -24.94 -31.47
C GLU A 84 28.77 -24.22 -32.19
N LYS A 85 29.32 -23.16 -31.57
CA LYS A 85 30.46 -22.42 -32.12
C LYS A 85 31.69 -23.29 -32.32
N SER A 86 32.02 -24.14 -31.35
CA SER A 86 33.17 -25.04 -31.45
C SER A 86 32.99 -26.12 -32.52
N ARG A 87 31.76 -26.63 -32.72
CA ARG A 87 31.43 -27.54 -33.83
C ARG A 87 31.55 -26.85 -35.19
N ALA A 88 31.03 -25.63 -35.33
CA ALA A 88 31.12 -24.86 -36.57
C ALA A 88 32.57 -24.55 -36.95
N GLY A 89 33.46 -24.29 -35.97
CA GLY A 89 34.89 -24.09 -36.21
C GLY A 89 35.69 -25.38 -36.51
N ARG A 90 35.11 -26.57 -36.26
CA ARG A 90 35.78 -27.87 -36.44
C ARG A 90 35.38 -28.59 -37.73
N SER A 91 34.62 -27.95 -38.62
CA SER A 91 34.21 -28.58 -39.88
C SER A 91 35.46 -28.89 -40.73
N PRO A 92 35.73 -30.17 -41.06
CA PRO A 92 36.90 -30.55 -41.85
C PRO A 92 36.73 -30.07 -43.30
N LYS A 93 37.84 -29.61 -43.91
CA LYS A 93 37.96 -29.40 -45.35
C LYS A 93 38.13 -30.73 -46.07
#